data_AF-A0A7V6ZG20-F1
#
_entry.id   AF-A0A7V6ZG20-F1
#
_cell.length_a   1.000
_cell.length_b   1.000
_cell.length_c   1.000
_cell.angle_alpha   90.00
_cell.angle_beta   90.00
_cell.angle_gamma   90.00
#
_symmetry.space_group_name_H-M   'P 1'
#
loop_
_entity.id
_entity.type
_entity.pdbx_description
1 polymer ?
#
loop_
_entity_poly.entity_id
_entity_poly.type
_entity_poly.pdbx_seq_one_letter_code
_entity_poly.pdbx_strand_id
1 'polypeptide(L)' 'MATIGHCQDGLEGLRSRIRTTVETAFYGNNVMPVASVRDAYLLAKNSPGTVELTGMPMCETESLGLPQG' A
#
# COMPACT_ATOMS: atom_id res chain seq x y z
N MET A 1 -6.00 47.50 15.85
CA MET A 1 -4.63 46.93 15.83
C MET A 1 -4.63 45.65 16.66
N ALA A 2 -3.87 44.65 16.18
CA ALA A 2 -3.61 43.31 16.74
C ALA A 2 -4.76 42.27 16.68
N THR A 3 -4.71 41.42 15.65
CA THR A 3 -5.34 40.10 15.61
C THR A 3 -4.54 39.15 16.50
N ILE A 4 -5.18 38.61 17.54
CA ILE A 4 -4.58 37.63 18.44
C ILE A 4 -4.52 36.31 17.67
N GLY A 5 -3.35 35.98 17.13
CA GLY A 5 -3.10 34.71 16.47
C GLY A 5 -3.21 33.58 17.48
N HIS A 6 -4.15 32.67 17.25
CA HIS A 6 -4.31 31.43 17.99
C HIS A 6 -3.10 30.52 17.68
N CYS A 7 -2.00 30.64 18.43
CA CYS A 7 -0.95 29.63 18.46
C CYS A 7 -1.42 28.49 19.36
N GLN A 8 -2.29 27.61 18.83
CA GLN A 8 -2.64 26.33 19.46
C GLN A 8 -1.82 25.16 18.91
N ASP A 9 -0.71 25.45 18.23
CA ASP A 9 0.15 24.44 17.63
C ASP A 9 1.15 23.91 18.67
N GLY A 10 0.63 23.21 19.68
CA GLY A 10 1.43 22.33 20.52
C GLY A 10 1.90 21.08 19.77
N LEU A 11 2.26 20.03 20.53
CA LEU A 11 2.70 18.71 20.04
C LEU A 11 1.82 18.10 18.93
N GLU A 12 0.54 18.48 18.84
CA GLU A 12 -0.41 17.99 17.84
C GLU A 12 0.04 18.28 16.39
N GLY A 13 0.62 19.45 16.12
CA GLY A 13 1.15 19.79 14.79
C GLY A 13 2.43 19.03 14.40
N LEU A 14 3.08 18.39 15.37
CA LEU A 14 4.29 17.58 15.20
C LEU A 14 3.97 16.08 15.15
N ARG A 15 2.87 15.64 15.76
CA ARG A 15 2.43 14.23 15.80
C ARG A 15 2.33 13.60 14.41
N SER A 16 1.76 14.31 13.45
CA SER A 16 1.66 13.84 12.05
C SER A 16 3.05 13.58 11.45
N ARG A 17 3.99 14.52 11.64
CA ARG A 17 5.35 14.42 11.10
C ARG A 17 6.13 13.27 11.72
N ILE A 18 6.10 13.13 13.05
CA ILE A 18 6.76 12.02 13.76
C ILE A 18 6.20 10.68 13.29
N ARG A 19 4.86 10.57 13.20
CA ARG A 19 4.19 9.36 12.71
C ARG A 19 4.67 9.00 11.31
N THR A 20 4.68 9.95 10.37
CA THR A 20 5.14 9.70 9.00
C THR A 20 6.61 9.28 8.95
N THR A 21 7.51 9.94 9.69
CA THR A 21 8.93 9.57 9.71
C THR A 21 9.16 8.15 10.23
N VAL A 22 8.43 7.76 11.27
CA VAL A 22 8.57 6.42 11.86
C VAL A 22 7.94 5.37 10.95
N GLU A 23 6.69 5.57 10.51
CA GLU A 23 5.97 4.63 9.64
C GLU A 23 6.68 4.40 8.30
N THR A 24 7.20 5.45 7.67
CA THR A 24 7.93 5.33 6.38
C THR A 24 9.18 4.46 6.49
N ALA A 25 9.93 4.56 7.60
CA ALA A 25 11.08 3.70 7.85
C ALA A 25 10.67 2.22 8.02
N PHE A 26 9.51 1.95 8.63
CA PHE A 26 8.99 0.58 8.77
C PHE A 26 8.40 0.02 7.47
N TYR A 27 7.79 0.85 6.63
CA TYR A 27 7.26 0.41 5.34
C TYR A 27 8.37 0.04 4.34
N GLY A 28 9.56 0.64 4.44
CA GLY A 28 10.69 0.30 3.56
C GLY A 28 11.22 -1.14 3.70
N ASN A 29 11.13 -1.73 4.89
CA ASN A 29 11.74 -3.04 5.16
C ASN A 29 10.95 -4.24 4.64
N ASN A 30 9.64 -4.09 4.41
CA ASN A 30 8.75 -5.18 4.00
C ASN A 30 8.26 -5.05 2.55
N VAL A 31 8.84 -4.14 1.77
CA VAL A 31 8.45 -3.90 0.38
C VAL A 31 9.56 -4.40 -0.53
N MET A 32 9.20 -5.23 -1.50
CA MET A 32 10.08 -5.71 -2.56
C MET A 32 9.63 -5.10 -3.90
N PRO A 33 10.53 -4.52 -4.70
CA PRO A 33 10.18 -4.06 -6.03
C PRO A 33 9.84 -5.26 -6.94
N VAL A 34 8.72 -5.17 -7.65
CA VAL A 34 8.29 -6.20 -8.60
C VAL A 34 8.16 -5.53 -9.98
N ALA A 35 8.93 -6.03 -10.95
CA ALA A 35 9.00 -5.40 -12.29
C ALA A 35 7.90 -5.88 -13.26
N SER A 36 7.30 -7.04 -12.99
CA SER A 36 6.32 -7.68 -13.87
C SER A 36 4.97 -7.86 -13.18
N VAL A 37 3.89 -7.57 -13.92
CA VAL A 37 2.50 -7.78 -13.46
C VAL A 37 2.25 -9.26 -13.14
N ARG A 38 2.89 -10.18 -13.89
CA ARG A 38 2.79 -11.62 -13.67
C ARG A 38 3.41 -12.05 -12.35
N ASP A 39 4.58 -11.53 -12.02
CA ASP A 39 5.26 -11.85 -10.76
C ASP A 39 4.47 -11.31 -9.58
N ALA A 40 3.91 -10.11 -9.71
CA ALA A 40 3.04 -9.52 -8.69
C ALA A 40 1.79 -10.39 -8.46
N TYR A 41 1.18 -10.89 -9.54
CA TYR A 41 0.03 -11.79 -9.46
C TYR A 41 0.37 -13.12 -8.77
N LEU A 42 1.49 -13.76 -9.11
CA LEU A 42 1.92 -15.02 -8.50
C LEU A 42 2.22 -14.85 -7.00
N LEU A 43 2.90 -13.76 -6.63
CA LEU A 43 3.17 -13.43 -5.23
C LEU A 43 1.88 -13.18 -4.45
N ALA A 44 0.91 -12.49 -5.06
CA ALA A 44 -0.41 -12.29 -4.47
C ALA A 44 -1.12 -13.63 -4.27
N LYS A 45 -1.21 -14.47 -5.30
CA LYS A 45 -1.84 -15.80 -5.25
C LYS A 45 -1.28 -16.70 -4.14
N ASN A 46 0.03 -16.66 -3.91
CA ASN A 46 0.70 -17.48 -2.89
C ASN A 46 0.50 -16.97 -1.44
N SER A 47 -0.08 -15.78 -1.25
CA SER A 47 -0.27 -15.20 0.09
C SER A 47 -1.48 -15.83 0.81
N PRO A 48 -1.36 -16.22 2.09
CA PRO A 48 -2.40 -16.95 2.84
C PRO A 48 -3.68 -16.14 3.14
N GLY A 49 -3.77 -14.89 2.71
CA GLY A 49 -4.97 -14.04 2.81
C GLY A 49 -5.63 -13.72 1.47
N THR A 50 -5.13 -14.28 0.36
CA THR A 50 -5.65 -13.96 -0.98
C THR A 50 -6.93 -14.75 -1.24
N VAL A 51 -8.02 -14.02 -1.48
CA VAL A 51 -9.29 -14.61 -1.90
C VAL A 51 -9.20 -14.87 -3.39
N GLU A 52 -8.82 -16.09 -3.76
CA GLU A 52 -9.10 -16.59 -5.09
C GLU A 52 -10.60 -16.86 -5.19
N LEU A 53 -11.23 -16.36 -6.25
CA LEU A 53 -12.65 -16.64 -6.51
C LEU A 53 -12.77 -18.05 -7.10
N THR A 54 -12.59 -19.05 -6.24
CA THR A 54 -12.61 -20.48 -6.60
C THR A 54 -13.94 -20.81 -7.27
N GLY A 55 -13.92 -21.02 -8.59
CA GLY A 55 -15.09 -21.39 -9.39
C GLY A 55 -15.58 -20.34 -10.39
N MET A 56 -14.99 -19.15 -10.46
CA MET A 56 -15.26 -18.17 -11.51
C MET A 56 -13.98 -17.83 -12.30
N PRO A 57 -13.98 -17.94 -13.64
CA PRO A 57 -12.81 -17.61 -14.43
C PRO A 57 -12.55 -16.10 -14.40
N MET A 58 -11.28 -15.71 -14.26
CA MET A 58 -10.90 -14.30 -14.42
C MET A 58 -11.05 -13.85 -15.88
N CYS A 59 -11.75 -12.74 -16.11
CA CYS A 59 -11.85 -12.14 -17.43
C CYS A 59 -10.49 -11.55 -17.87
N GLU A 60 -10.19 -11.67 -19.16
CA GLU A 60 -9.08 -10.97 -19.84
C GLU A 60 -7.67 -11.22 -19.27
N THR A 61 -7.42 -12.39 -18.68
CA THR A 61 -6.09 -12.78 -18.17
C THR A 61 -5.00 -12.74 -19.26
N GLU A 62 -5.35 -13.09 -20.51
CA GLU A 62 -4.43 -13.06 -21.65
C GLU A 62 -3.99 -11.64 -22.05
N SER A 63 -4.90 -10.66 -21.98
CA SER A 63 -4.59 -9.25 -22.24
C SER A 63 -3.58 -8.69 -21.24
N LEU A 64 -3.63 -9.19 -20.00
CA LEU A 64 -2.73 -8.83 -18.91
C LEU A 64 -1.44 -9.69 -18.87
N GLY A 65 -1.29 -10.67 -19.76
CA GLY A 65 -0.15 -11.59 -19.76
C GLY A 65 -0.10 -12.51 -18.54
N LEU A 66 -1.24 -12.77 -17.91
CA LEU A 66 -1.40 -13.60 -16.72
C LEU A 66 -1.81 -15.04 -17.10
N PRO A 67 -1.38 -16.06 -16.34
CA PRO A 67 -1.87 -17.42 -16.55
C PRO A 67 -3.38 -17.49 -16.29
N GLN A 68 -4.13 -18.24 -17.11
CA GLN A 68 -5.52 -18.59 -16.80
C GLN A 68 -5.52 -19.41 -15.51
N GLY A 69 -6.23 -18.90 -14.51
CA GLY A 69 -6.38 -19.49 -13.18
C GLY A 69 -7.77 -20.05 -12.96
#